data_AF-A0A7K6AY64-F1
#
_entry.id   AF-A0A7K6AY64-F1
#
_cell.length_a   1.000
_cell.length_b   1.000
_cell.length_c   1.000
_cell.angle_alpha   90.00
_cell.angle_beta   90.00
_cell.angle_gamma   90.00
#
_symmetry.space_group_name_H-M   'P 1'
#
loop_
_entity.id
_entity.type
_entity.pdbx_description
1 polymer ?
#
loop_
_entity_poly.entity_id
_entity_poly.type
_entity_poly.pdbx_seq_one_letter_code
_entity_poly.pdbx_strand_id
1 'polypeptide(L)'
;APESLMQALEDLDYLAALDNDGNLSEFGIIMSEFPLDPQLSKSILASCEFGCVDEMLTVAAMVTAPNCFLHAPPGTEEIALTCWRKFSHPAGDHFTLINVFNAFKDASAHSTKPYYSNEKWCRDYFLSCSALRMAEIIRAELVEIMKRLELPISEPDFGSKENTLSIKKSLLSGYFMHIARDVDGSGNYLMLTHRQVAQLHPLSSYRNSRGVPEWVLFHEFSISEDNCIRVVSEISPELFVELVPQYYFSNLPPSESKDILQALIHRSAPLSATKEEQK
;
A
#
# COMPACT_ATOMS: atom_id res chain seq x y z
N ALA A 1 5.45 23.62 14.16
CA ALA A 1 4.88 24.43 13.06
C ALA A 1 5.92 24.77 11.96
N PRO A 2 7.21 25.03 12.26
CA PRO A 2 8.28 24.99 11.24
C PRO A 2 8.69 23.56 10.89
N GLU A 3 8.84 22.70 11.90
CA GLU A 3 9.26 21.30 11.75
C GLU A 3 8.31 20.48 10.85
N SER A 4 7.00 20.64 11.03
CA SER A 4 5.99 19.96 10.20
C SER A 4 6.05 20.37 8.73
N LEU A 5 6.39 21.63 8.44
CA LEU A 5 6.56 22.11 7.07
C LEU A 5 7.85 21.55 6.46
N MET A 6 8.94 21.50 7.23
CA MET A 6 10.20 20.93 6.79
C MET A 6 10.06 19.43 6.49
N GLN A 7 9.37 18.67 7.36
CA GLN A 7 9.10 17.26 7.11
C GLN A 7 8.28 17.06 5.83
N ALA A 8 7.24 17.87 5.61
CA ALA A 8 6.43 17.77 4.39
C ALA A 8 7.24 18.05 3.12
N LEU A 9 8.16 19.03 3.16
CA LEU A 9 9.07 19.31 2.04
C LEU A 9 10.04 18.16 1.79
N GLU A 10 10.59 17.57 2.86
CA GLU A 10 11.49 16.43 2.79
C GLU A 10 10.78 15.19 2.21
N ASP A 11 9.56 14.90 2.65
CA ASP A 11 8.75 13.78 2.15
C ASP A 11 8.43 13.95 0.66
N LEU A 12 8.11 15.18 0.22
CA LEU A 12 7.86 15.49 -1.19
C LEU A 12 9.14 15.40 -2.05
N ASP A 13 10.28 15.80 -1.52
CA ASP A 13 11.59 15.61 -2.15
C ASP A 13 11.91 14.12 -2.31
N TYR A 14 11.70 13.31 -1.27
CA TYR A 14 11.87 11.85 -1.35
C TYR A 14 10.98 11.19 -2.41
N LEU A 15 9.76 11.68 -2.60
CA LEU A 15 8.83 11.19 -3.64
C LEU A 15 9.20 11.68 -5.06
N ALA A 16 10.25 12.48 -5.19
CA ALA A 16 10.64 13.19 -6.40
C ALA A 16 9.53 14.12 -6.94
N ALA A 17 8.68 14.64 -6.05
CA ALA A 17 7.67 15.63 -6.39
C ALA A 17 8.29 17.04 -6.51
N LEU A 18 9.46 17.26 -5.91
CA LEU A 18 10.24 18.48 -6.02
C LEU A 18 11.50 18.26 -6.86
N ASP A 19 11.98 19.31 -7.51
CA ASP A 19 13.30 19.35 -8.14
C ASP A 19 14.39 19.83 -7.16
N ASN A 20 15.65 19.84 -7.60
CA ASN A 20 16.80 20.25 -6.77
C ASN A 20 16.74 21.71 -6.29
N ASP A 21 15.91 22.55 -6.93
CA ASP A 21 15.72 23.96 -6.59
C ASP A 21 14.48 24.15 -5.68
N GLY A 22 13.77 23.07 -5.35
CA GLY A 22 12.56 23.07 -4.52
C GLY A 22 11.28 23.45 -5.26
N ASN A 23 11.28 23.47 -6.59
CA ASN A 23 10.07 23.69 -7.40
C ASN A 23 9.37 22.35 -7.69
N LEU A 24 8.12 22.40 -8.16
CA LEU A 24 7.41 21.18 -8.57
C LEU A 24 8.10 20.56 -9.78
N SER A 25 8.44 19.28 -9.67
CA SER A 25 8.92 18.46 -10.78
C SER A 25 7.75 18.09 -11.72
N GLU A 26 8.05 17.52 -12.90
CA GLU A 26 7.00 16.98 -13.78
C GLU A 26 6.13 15.93 -13.06
N PHE A 27 6.75 15.07 -12.24
CA PHE A 27 6.01 14.13 -11.39
C PHE A 27 5.16 14.87 -10.35
N GLY A 28 5.70 15.90 -9.70
CA GLY A 28 4.97 16.71 -8.73
C GLY A 28 3.74 17.39 -9.32
N ILE A 29 3.86 17.92 -10.53
CA ILE A 29 2.74 18.53 -11.28
C ILE A 29 1.65 17.48 -11.50
N ILE A 30 2.00 16.31 -12.05
CA ILE A 30 1.03 15.23 -12.31
C ILE A 30 0.40 14.73 -11.00
N MET A 31 1.20 14.54 -9.94
CA MET A 31 0.72 14.11 -8.62
C MET A 31 -0.31 15.09 -8.04
N SER A 32 -0.13 16.39 -8.27
CA SER A 32 -1.02 17.45 -7.76
C SER A 32 -2.41 17.46 -8.39
N GLU A 33 -2.59 16.77 -9.53
CA GLU A 33 -3.88 16.66 -10.22
C GLU A 33 -4.79 15.58 -9.59
N PHE A 34 -4.24 14.70 -8.76
CA PHE A 34 -5.00 13.68 -8.04
C PHE A 34 -5.45 14.23 -6.67
N PRO A 35 -6.73 14.06 -6.28
CA PRO A 35 -7.23 14.47 -4.98
C PRO A 35 -6.87 13.45 -3.89
N LEU A 36 -5.59 13.08 -3.81
CA LEU A 36 -5.06 12.01 -2.95
C LEU A 36 -3.79 12.48 -2.24
N ASP A 37 -3.39 11.74 -1.21
CA ASP A 37 -2.10 11.95 -0.56
C ASP A 37 -0.93 11.70 -1.55
N PRO A 38 0.19 12.46 -1.45
CA PRO A 38 1.31 12.34 -2.37
C PRO A 38 1.85 10.91 -2.53
N GLN A 39 1.91 10.13 -1.46
CA GLN A 39 2.35 8.73 -1.48
C GLN A 39 1.43 7.85 -2.36
N LEU A 40 0.11 8.06 -2.28
CA LEU A 40 -0.86 7.31 -3.07
C LEU A 40 -0.83 7.74 -4.54
N SER A 41 -0.74 9.04 -4.81
CA SER A 41 -0.56 9.58 -6.16
C SER A 41 0.73 9.04 -6.80
N LYS A 42 1.84 9.01 -6.05
CA LYS A 42 3.11 8.43 -6.51
C LYS A 42 2.97 6.93 -6.84
N SER A 43 2.24 6.18 -6.02
CA SER A 43 1.99 4.76 -6.26
C SER A 43 1.19 4.54 -7.55
N ILE A 44 0.16 5.35 -7.81
CA ILE A 44 -0.60 5.30 -9.07
C ILE A 44 0.30 5.61 -10.27
N LEU A 45 1.15 6.64 -10.19
CA LEU A 45 2.08 6.95 -11.28
C LEU A 45 3.09 5.83 -11.54
N ALA A 46 3.63 5.23 -10.48
CA ALA A 46 4.52 4.07 -10.60
C ALA A 46 3.80 2.85 -11.20
N SER A 47 2.49 2.69 -10.96
CA SER A 47 1.71 1.59 -11.55
C SER A 47 1.66 1.62 -13.09
N CYS A 48 1.82 2.81 -13.70
CA CYS A 48 1.93 2.98 -15.14
C CYS A 48 3.19 2.29 -15.70
N GLU A 49 4.30 2.34 -14.97
CA GLU A 49 5.57 1.70 -15.34
C GLU A 49 5.49 0.18 -15.13
N PHE A 50 4.87 -0.26 -14.03
CA PHE A 50 4.78 -1.68 -13.68
C PHE A 50 3.59 -2.42 -14.30
N GLY A 51 2.70 -1.72 -15.02
CA GLY A 51 1.57 -2.32 -15.73
C GLY A 51 0.48 -2.91 -14.82
N CYS A 52 0.18 -2.25 -13.69
CA CYS A 52 -0.84 -2.69 -12.72
C CYS A 52 -1.79 -1.55 -12.31
N VAL A 53 -2.12 -0.70 -13.28
CA VAL A 53 -2.90 0.53 -13.07
C VAL A 53 -4.33 0.22 -12.63
N ASP A 54 -4.99 -0.77 -13.24
CA ASP A 54 -6.36 -1.13 -12.88
C ASP A 54 -6.50 -1.53 -11.40
N GLU A 55 -5.55 -2.35 -10.94
CA GLU A 55 -5.49 -2.78 -9.54
C GLU A 55 -5.12 -1.63 -8.61
N MET A 56 -4.15 -0.78 -8.98
CA MET A 56 -3.73 0.33 -8.14
C MET A 56 -4.82 1.41 -8.00
N LEU A 57 -5.60 1.67 -9.05
CA LEU A 57 -6.78 2.55 -8.96
C LEU A 57 -7.84 1.96 -8.02
N THR A 58 -8.00 0.65 -8.02
CA THR A 58 -8.89 -0.05 -7.10
C THR A 58 -8.42 0.06 -5.66
N VAL A 59 -7.12 -0.18 -5.40
CA VAL A 59 -6.52 -0.01 -4.07
C VAL A 59 -6.69 1.43 -3.60
N ALA A 60 -6.34 2.41 -4.44
CA ALA A 60 -6.44 3.83 -4.11
C ALA A 60 -7.88 4.23 -3.73
N ALA A 61 -8.87 3.77 -4.48
CA ALA A 61 -10.26 4.04 -4.17
C ALA A 61 -10.72 3.39 -2.85
N MET A 62 -10.29 2.16 -2.59
CA MET A 62 -10.68 1.40 -1.39
C MET A 62 -10.04 1.94 -0.11
N VAL A 63 -8.83 2.49 -0.18
CA VAL A 63 -8.16 3.11 0.98
C VAL A 63 -8.60 4.57 1.20
N THR A 64 -9.02 5.27 0.14
CA THR A 64 -9.54 6.65 0.24
C THR A 64 -10.99 6.68 0.74
N ALA A 65 -11.80 5.69 0.38
CA ALA A 65 -13.15 5.54 0.91
C ALA A 65 -13.13 5.20 2.42
N PRO A 66 -14.20 5.50 3.17
CA PRO A 66 -14.32 5.02 4.55
C PRO A 66 -14.15 3.51 4.64
N ASN A 67 -13.62 3.01 5.76
CA ASN A 67 -13.41 1.58 5.97
C ASN A 67 -14.70 0.78 5.69
N CYS A 68 -14.60 -0.18 4.78
CA CYS A 68 -15.74 -0.99 4.35
C CYS A 68 -16.07 -2.14 5.32
N PHE A 69 -15.17 -2.53 6.21
CA PHE A 69 -15.41 -3.55 7.23
C PHE A 69 -16.20 -2.98 8.40
N LEU A 70 -17.40 -3.50 8.65
CA LEU A 70 -18.25 -3.03 9.74
C LEU A 70 -17.83 -3.66 11.08
N HIS A 71 -18.04 -2.91 12.17
CA HIS A 71 -18.00 -3.52 13.49
C HIS A 71 -19.10 -4.57 13.61
N ALA A 72 -18.69 -5.81 13.88
CA ALA A 72 -19.62 -6.91 14.07
C ALA A 72 -20.43 -6.68 15.37
N PRO A 73 -21.76 -6.90 15.34
CA PRO A 73 -22.57 -6.91 16.56
C PRO A 73 -22.04 -7.92 17.60
N PRO A 74 -22.21 -7.66 18.91
CA PRO A 74 -21.81 -8.57 19.96
C PRO A 74 -22.33 -9.99 19.75
N GLY A 75 -21.44 -10.98 19.79
CA GLY A 75 -21.76 -12.40 19.60
C GLY A 75 -21.73 -12.88 18.13
N THR A 76 -21.35 -12.03 17.18
CA THR A 76 -21.21 -12.38 15.75
C THR A 76 -19.81 -12.14 15.19
N GLU A 77 -18.84 -11.79 16.04
CA GLU A 77 -17.47 -11.43 15.66
C GLU A 77 -16.76 -12.58 14.92
N GLU A 78 -16.91 -13.82 15.38
CA GLU A 78 -16.31 -14.99 14.74
C GLU A 78 -16.94 -15.28 13.37
N ILE A 79 -18.24 -15.01 13.23
CA ILE A 79 -18.97 -15.17 11.95
C ILE A 79 -18.47 -14.11 10.96
N ALA A 80 -18.39 -12.84 11.38
CA ALA A 80 -17.87 -11.76 10.55
C ALA A 80 -16.44 -12.04 10.10
N LEU A 81 -15.56 -12.47 11.01
CA LEU A 81 -14.19 -12.84 10.69
C LEU A 81 -14.13 -14.01 9.69
N THR A 82 -15.00 -15.01 9.82
CA THR A 82 -15.08 -16.13 8.88
C THR A 82 -15.57 -15.69 7.50
N CYS A 83 -16.49 -14.72 7.44
CA CYS A 83 -16.90 -14.11 6.17
C CYS A 83 -15.75 -13.33 5.52
N TRP A 84 -15.04 -12.49 6.28
CA TRP A 84 -13.93 -11.69 5.75
C TRP A 84 -12.74 -12.52 5.30
N ARG A 85 -12.47 -13.65 5.97
CA ARG A 85 -11.44 -14.63 5.55
C ARG A 85 -11.61 -15.13 4.12
N LYS A 86 -12.84 -15.11 3.57
CA LYS A 86 -13.10 -15.52 2.19
C LYS A 86 -12.50 -14.57 1.16
N PHE A 87 -12.27 -13.31 1.53
CA PHE A 87 -11.65 -12.30 0.68
C PHE A 87 -10.15 -12.16 0.94
N SER A 88 -9.63 -12.78 1.99
CA SER A 88 -8.22 -12.64 2.37
C SER A 88 -7.30 -13.09 1.26
N HIS A 89 -6.33 -12.24 0.95
CA HIS A 89 -5.27 -12.54 0.00
C HIS A 89 -3.94 -12.75 0.73
N PRO A 90 -3.14 -13.78 0.39
CA PRO A 90 -1.89 -14.08 1.10
C PRO A 90 -0.85 -12.95 1.00
N ALA A 91 -0.87 -12.16 -0.07
CA ALA A 91 0.04 -11.03 -0.25
C ALA A 91 -0.33 -9.77 0.58
N GLY A 92 -1.48 -9.76 1.26
CA GLY A 92 -1.81 -8.74 2.27
C GLY A 92 -3.17 -8.08 2.13
N ASP A 93 -3.37 -7.05 2.93
CA ASP A 93 -4.64 -6.34 3.07
C ASP A 93 -4.94 -5.47 1.83
N HIS A 94 -3.94 -4.86 1.19
CA HIS A 94 -4.16 -4.12 -0.07
C HIS A 94 -4.78 -5.03 -1.16
N PHE A 95 -4.29 -6.27 -1.25
CA PHE A 95 -4.82 -7.28 -2.17
C PHE A 95 -6.20 -7.79 -1.73
N THR A 96 -6.42 -7.89 -0.42
CA THR A 96 -7.73 -8.23 0.15
C THR A 96 -8.78 -7.16 -0.20
N LEU A 97 -8.41 -5.88 -0.22
CA LEU A 97 -9.30 -4.80 -0.65
C LEU A 97 -9.70 -4.93 -2.13
N ILE A 98 -8.77 -5.34 -3.01
CA ILE A 98 -9.08 -5.64 -4.42
C ILE A 98 -10.10 -6.79 -4.50
N ASN A 99 -9.88 -7.88 -3.76
CA ASN A 99 -10.82 -9.01 -3.69
C ASN A 99 -12.23 -8.57 -3.26
N VAL A 100 -12.34 -7.74 -2.23
CA VAL A 100 -13.62 -7.22 -1.75
C VAL A 100 -14.30 -6.37 -2.81
N PHE A 101 -13.56 -5.47 -3.46
CA PHE A 101 -14.11 -4.59 -4.50
C PHE A 101 -14.62 -5.38 -5.71
N ASN A 102 -13.84 -6.35 -6.20
CA ASN A 102 -14.23 -7.20 -7.32
C ASN A 102 -15.47 -8.05 -6.98
N ALA A 103 -15.49 -8.67 -5.80
CA ALA A 103 -16.64 -9.46 -5.37
C ALA A 103 -17.92 -8.61 -5.21
N PHE A 104 -17.79 -7.35 -4.77
CA PHE A 104 -18.91 -6.41 -4.71
C PHE A 104 -19.45 -6.06 -6.10
N LYS A 105 -18.56 -5.82 -7.07
CA LYS A 105 -18.94 -5.55 -8.47
C LYS A 105 -19.62 -6.75 -9.12
N ASP A 106 -19.11 -7.96 -8.90
CA ASP A 106 -19.69 -9.20 -9.44
C ASP A 106 -21.09 -9.47 -8.87
N ALA A 107 -21.29 -9.22 -7.57
CA ALA A 107 -22.59 -9.33 -6.90
C ALA A 107 -23.64 -8.36 -7.48
N SER A 108 -23.20 -7.23 -8.02
CA SER A 108 -24.03 -6.25 -8.73
C SER A 108 -24.36 -6.73 -10.14
N ALA A 109 -23.36 -7.20 -10.88
CA ALA A 109 -23.48 -7.57 -12.29
C ALA A 109 -24.38 -8.80 -12.54
N HIS A 110 -24.44 -9.73 -11.59
CA HIS A 110 -25.21 -10.97 -11.73
C HIS A 110 -26.67 -10.88 -11.24
N SER A 111 -27.14 -9.67 -10.90
CA SER A 111 -28.50 -9.48 -10.37
C SER A 111 -29.40 -8.68 -11.29
N THR A 112 -30.65 -9.12 -11.41
CA THR A 112 -31.73 -8.39 -12.11
C THR A 112 -32.15 -7.11 -11.37
N LYS A 113 -31.74 -6.95 -10.09
CA LYS A 113 -31.96 -5.75 -9.26
C LYS A 113 -30.66 -5.42 -8.50
N PRO A 114 -29.68 -4.77 -9.14
CA PRO A 114 -28.32 -4.59 -8.59
C PRO A 114 -28.32 -3.89 -7.23
N TYR A 115 -29.16 -2.86 -7.04
CA TYR A 115 -29.22 -2.11 -5.78
C TYR A 115 -29.61 -2.97 -4.57
N TYR A 116 -30.67 -3.79 -4.71
CA TYR A 116 -31.14 -4.69 -3.63
C TYR A 116 -30.18 -5.87 -3.42
N SER A 117 -29.51 -6.31 -4.49
CA SER A 117 -28.46 -7.34 -4.44
C SER A 117 -27.29 -6.90 -3.58
N ASN A 118 -26.79 -5.69 -3.80
CA ASN A 118 -25.60 -5.17 -3.13
C ASN A 118 -25.85 -4.94 -1.64
N GLU A 119 -26.99 -4.39 -1.25
CA GLU A 119 -27.31 -4.20 0.17
C GLU A 119 -27.46 -5.52 0.92
N LYS A 120 -28.07 -6.53 0.27
CA LYS A 120 -28.14 -7.87 0.84
C LYS A 120 -26.75 -8.50 0.96
N TRP A 121 -25.97 -8.48 -0.11
CA TRP A 121 -24.62 -9.03 -0.12
C TRP A 121 -23.73 -8.37 0.94
N CYS A 122 -23.72 -7.04 1.01
CA CYS A 122 -22.95 -6.32 2.02
C CYS A 122 -23.34 -6.71 3.45
N ARG A 123 -24.65 -6.85 3.72
CA ARG A 123 -25.13 -7.30 5.04
C ARG A 123 -24.68 -8.73 5.35
N ASP A 124 -24.76 -9.63 4.38
CA ASP A 124 -24.39 -11.05 4.55
C ASP A 124 -22.88 -11.22 4.82
N TYR A 125 -22.05 -10.26 4.40
CA TYR A 125 -20.59 -10.26 4.61
C TYR A 125 -20.09 -9.22 5.63
N PHE A 126 -20.98 -8.55 6.38
CA PHE A 126 -20.62 -7.51 7.36
C PHE A 126 -19.79 -6.37 6.75
N LEU A 127 -20.17 -5.93 5.56
CA LEU A 127 -19.54 -4.84 4.82
C LEU A 127 -20.47 -3.63 4.70
N SER A 128 -19.88 -2.44 4.60
CA SER A 128 -20.56 -1.18 4.40
C SER A 128 -20.86 -0.95 2.92
N CYS A 129 -22.13 -1.07 2.53
CA CYS A 129 -22.55 -0.82 1.15
C CYS A 129 -22.32 0.64 0.73
N SER A 130 -22.44 1.60 1.66
CA SER A 130 -22.19 3.01 1.36
C SER A 130 -20.70 3.28 1.11
N ALA A 131 -19.81 2.69 1.90
CA ALA A 131 -18.36 2.79 1.69
C ALA A 131 -17.93 2.19 0.34
N LEU A 132 -18.45 1.00 -0.01
CA LEU A 132 -18.10 0.35 -1.27
C LEU A 132 -18.61 1.13 -2.50
N ARG A 133 -19.80 1.73 -2.42
CA ARG A 133 -20.30 2.63 -3.47
C ARG A 133 -19.46 3.91 -3.57
N MET A 134 -19.01 4.45 -2.44
CA MET A 134 -18.10 5.59 -2.44
C MET A 134 -16.78 5.23 -3.13
N ALA A 135 -16.23 4.03 -2.86
CA ALA A 135 -15.05 3.54 -3.56
C ALA A 135 -15.28 3.39 -5.07
N GLU A 136 -16.45 2.92 -5.53
CA GLU A 136 -16.78 2.89 -6.97
C GLU A 136 -16.75 4.29 -7.61
N ILE A 137 -17.29 5.30 -6.92
CA ILE A 137 -17.30 6.69 -7.37
C ILE A 137 -15.86 7.23 -7.45
N ILE A 138 -15.08 7.10 -6.37
CA ILE A 138 -13.69 7.55 -6.31
C ILE A 138 -12.87 6.87 -7.42
N ARG A 139 -13.02 5.56 -7.62
CA ARG A 139 -12.31 4.83 -8.68
C ARG A 139 -12.67 5.39 -10.06
N ALA A 140 -13.94 5.69 -10.32
CA ALA A 140 -14.37 6.28 -11.59
C ALA A 140 -13.74 7.67 -11.81
N GLU A 141 -13.69 8.51 -10.78
CA GLU A 141 -13.03 9.83 -10.84
C GLU A 141 -11.53 9.69 -11.13
N LEU A 142 -10.84 8.77 -10.46
CA LEU A 142 -9.41 8.53 -10.71
C LEU A 142 -9.16 8.03 -12.14
N VAL A 143 -10.02 7.17 -12.69
CA VAL A 143 -9.94 6.74 -14.09
C VAL A 143 -10.10 7.93 -15.06
N GLU A 144 -11.02 8.86 -14.78
CA GLU A 144 -11.20 10.05 -15.62
C GLU A 144 -10.00 11.01 -15.53
N ILE A 145 -9.36 11.13 -14.36
CA ILE A 145 -8.10 11.87 -14.21
C ILE A 145 -7.00 11.22 -15.05
N MET A 146 -6.83 9.90 -14.97
CA MET A 146 -5.83 9.17 -15.78
C MET A 146 -6.01 9.42 -17.28
N LYS A 147 -7.25 9.35 -17.78
CA LYS A 147 -7.58 9.64 -19.19
C LYS A 147 -7.29 11.10 -19.55
N ARG A 148 -7.67 12.05 -18.69
CA ARG A 148 -7.45 13.49 -18.90
C ARG A 148 -5.97 13.84 -18.98
N LEU A 149 -5.14 13.15 -18.21
CA LEU A 149 -3.68 13.31 -18.19
C LEU A 149 -2.97 12.44 -19.24
N GLU A 150 -3.71 11.71 -20.08
CA GLU A 150 -3.19 10.80 -21.12
C GLU A 150 -2.24 9.73 -20.57
N LEU A 151 -2.45 9.32 -19.31
CA LEU A 151 -1.68 8.26 -18.68
C LEU A 151 -2.20 6.87 -19.10
N PRO A 152 -1.31 5.88 -19.30
CA PRO A 152 -1.73 4.54 -19.71
C PRO A 152 -2.54 3.88 -18.60
N ILE A 153 -3.58 3.13 -19.00
CA ILE A 153 -4.36 2.27 -18.09
C ILE A 153 -4.15 0.85 -18.58
N SER A 154 -3.54 0.00 -17.74
CA SER A 154 -3.34 -1.41 -18.03
C SER A 154 -4.65 -2.18 -17.98
N GLU A 155 -4.75 -3.25 -18.76
CA GLU A 155 -5.82 -4.23 -18.60
C GLU A 155 -5.68 -4.94 -17.24
N PRO A 156 -6.79 -5.40 -16.63
CA PRO A 156 -6.75 -6.13 -15.37
C PRO A 156 -6.08 -7.50 -15.54
N ASP A 157 -5.13 -7.81 -14.65
CA ASP A 157 -4.39 -9.10 -14.60
C ASP A 157 -4.25 -9.62 -13.16
N PHE A 158 -5.13 -9.16 -12.27
CA PHE A 158 -5.12 -9.53 -10.86
C PHE A 158 -5.13 -11.05 -10.66
N GLY A 159 -4.15 -11.53 -9.89
CA GLY A 159 -3.98 -12.95 -9.56
C GLY A 159 -2.77 -13.61 -10.22
N SER A 160 -2.17 -13.00 -11.25
CA SER A 160 -0.88 -13.45 -11.79
C SER A 160 0.27 -13.16 -10.82
N LYS A 161 1.35 -13.94 -10.90
CA LYS A 161 2.53 -13.73 -10.03
C LYS A 161 3.24 -12.43 -10.40
N GLU A 162 3.31 -12.15 -11.69
CA GLU A 162 3.87 -10.94 -12.27
C GLU A 162 3.08 -9.71 -11.80
N ASN A 163 1.75 -9.72 -11.91
CA ASN A 163 0.91 -8.62 -11.44
C ASN A 163 1.02 -8.43 -9.91
N THR A 164 1.12 -9.51 -9.14
CA THR A 164 1.35 -9.42 -7.69
C THR A 164 2.64 -8.67 -7.36
N LEU A 165 3.72 -8.95 -8.10
CA LEU A 165 4.98 -8.24 -7.94
C LEU A 165 4.83 -6.78 -8.39
N SER A 166 4.18 -6.52 -9.53
CA SER A 166 3.93 -5.16 -10.03
C SER A 166 3.18 -4.29 -9.03
N ILE A 167 2.12 -4.81 -8.39
CA ILE A 167 1.37 -4.10 -7.34
C ILE A 167 2.28 -3.81 -6.14
N LYS A 168 3.08 -4.78 -5.68
CA LYS A 168 4.03 -4.57 -4.58
C LYS A 168 5.06 -3.48 -4.93
N LYS A 169 5.59 -3.48 -6.17
CA LYS A 169 6.52 -2.45 -6.65
C LYS A 169 5.86 -1.07 -6.67
N SER A 170 4.65 -0.97 -7.24
CA SER A 170 3.88 0.27 -7.32
C SER A 170 3.57 0.86 -5.93
N LEU A 171 3.07 0.03 -5.00
CA LEU A 171 2.84 0.45 -3.61
C LEU A 171 4.14 0.95 -2.97
N LEU A 172 5.22 0.20 -3.14
CA LEU A 172 6.50 0.52 -2.53
C LEU A 172 7.10 1.82 -3.06
N SER A 173 6.91 2.15 -4.34
CA SER A 173 7.37 3.42 -4.92
C SER A 173 6.75 4.67 -4.28
N GLY A 174 5.55 4.57 -3.68
CA GLY A 174 4.93 5.67 -2.93
C GLY A 174 5.03 5.53 -1.41
N TYR A 175 5.06 4.31 -0.88
CA TYR A 175 4.98 4.02 0.55
C TYR A 175 6.29 3.44 1.13
N PHE A 176 7.44 3.63 0.48
CA PHE A 176 8.75 3.23 1.03
C PHE A 176 9.08 3.92 2.37
N MET A 177 8.40 5.01 2.71
CA MET A 177 8.49 5.66 4.01
C MET A 177 7.68 4.95 5.11
N HIS A 178 6.72 4.11 4.73
CA HIS A 178 5.77 3.44 5.63
C HIS A 178 6.09 1.93 5.72
N ILE A 179 7.33 1.63 6.09
CA ILE A 179 7.81 0.26 6.27
C ILE A 179 8.03 -0.02 7.76
N ALA A 180 7.63 -1.21 8.19
CA ALA A 180 7.90 -1.72 9.51
C ALA A 180 8.43 -3.15 9.47
N ARG A 181 9.22 -3.51 10.47
CA ARG A 181 9.82 -4.83 10.63
C ARG A 181 9.46 -5.45 11.97
N ASP A 182 9.03 -6.70 11.99
CA ASP A 182 8.93 -7.50 13.21
C ASP A 182 10.33 -7.98 13.61
N VAL A 183 10.85 -7.44 14.71
CA VAL A 183 12.25 -7.66 15.13
C VAL A 183 12.43 -8.91 16.00
N ASP A 184 11.38 -9.37 16.67
CA ASP A 184 11.44 -10.45 17.64
C ASP A 184 10.49 -11.61 17.32
N GLY A 185 9.73 -11.51 16.23
CA GLY A 185 8.77 -12.52 15.80
C GLY A 185 7.51 -12.56 16.67
N SER A 186 7.32 -11.57 17.55
CA SER A 186 6.16 -11.49 18.44
C SER A 186 5.01 -10.67 17.84
N GLY A 187 5.16 -10.17 16.61
CA GLY A 187 4.19 -9.29 15.97
C GLY A 187 4.28 -7.83 16.43
N ASN A 188 5.41 -7.45 17.05
CA ASN A 188 5.72 -6.08 17.42
C ASN A 188 6.56 -5.42 16.31
N TYR A 189 5.89 -4.65 15.46
CA TYR A 189 6.50 -4.04 14.29
C TYR A 189 7.15 -2.71 14.63
N LEU A 190 8.46 -2.61 14.37
CA LEU A 190 9.23 -1.38 14.49
C LEU A 190 9.27 -0.64 13.14
N MET A 191 8.74 0.58 13.09
CA MET A 191 8.80 1.44 11.91
C MET A 191 10.21 1.94 11.65
N LEU A 192 10.62 1.96 10.38
CA LEU A 192 11.98 2.36 9.99
C LEU A 192 12.27 3.84 10.25
N THR A 193 11.36 4.73 9.85
CA THR A 193 11.57 6.19 9.87
C THR A 193 11.49 6.78 11.27
N HIS A 194 10.43 6.47 12.02
CA HIS A 194 10.14 7.10 13.32
C HIS A 194 10.51 6.24 14.52
N ARG A 195 10.96 5.00 14.31
CA ARG A 195 11.32 4.03 15.37
C ARG A 195 10.21 3.80 16.40
N GLN A 196 8.96 3.94 15.98
CA GLN A 196 7.80 3.64 16.81
C GLN A 196 7.44 2.16 16.65
N VAL A 197 7.03 1.54 17.75
CA VAL A 197 6.52 0.17 17.77
C VAL A 197 5.00 0.20 17.65
N ALA A 198 4.47 -0.65 16.79
CA ALA A 198 3.04 -0.83 16.56
C ALA A 198 2.71 -2.31 16.35
N GLN A 199 1.45 -2.67 16.61
CA GLN A 199 0.92 -3.99 16.32
C GLN A 199 0.07 -3.98 15.05
N LEU A 200 -0.12 -5.15 14.46
CA LEU A 200 -1.06 -5.32 13.37
C LEU A 200 -2.49 -5.10 13.87
N HIS A 201 -3.28 -4.38 13.06
CA HIS A 201 -4.70 -4.21 13.37
C HIS A 201 -5.42 -5.56 13.52
N PRO A 202 -6.37 -5.69 14.47
CA PRO A 202 -7.17 -6.90 14.65
C PRO A 202 -7.78 -7.53 13.40
N LEU A 203 -8.10 -6.69 12.40
CA LEU A 203 -8.72 -7.09 11.14
C LEU A 203 -7.71 -7.42 10.02
N SER A 204 -6.41 -7.25 10.26
CA SER A 204 -5.41 -7.58 9.26
C SER A 204 -5.44 -9.08 8.95
N SER A 205 -5.29 -9.41 7.67
CA SER A 205 -5.22 -10.78 7.15
C SER A 205 -4.09 -11.60 7.79
N TYR A 206 -3.03 -10.94 8.26
CA TYR A 206 -1.87 -11.60 8.86
C TYR A 206 -2.06 -12.01 10.32
N ARG A 207 -2.98 -11.41 11.07
CA ARG A 207 -3.08 -11.64 12.53
C ARG A 207 -3.40 -13.09 12.93
N ASN A 208 -4.10 -13.81 12.06
CA ASN A 208 -4.46 -15.22 12.26
C ASN A 208 -3.73 -16.16 11.30
N SER A 209 -2.74 -15.66 10.56
CA SER A 209 -1.92 -16.46 9.65
C SER A 209 -0.83 -17.19 10.44
N ARG A 210 -0.44 -18.40 9.98
CA ARG A 210 0.67 -19.17 10.58
C ARG A 210 2.05 -18.59 10.28
N GLY A 211 2.15 -17.64 9.35
CA GLY A 211 3.37 -16.93 9.00
C GLY A 211 3.06 -15.45 8.91
N VAL A 212 3.46 -14.71 9.94
CA VAL A 212 3.40 -13.25 9.96
C VAL A 212 4.65 -12.74 9.23
N PRO A 213 4.52 -11.87 8.22
CA PRO A 213 5.66 -11.41 7.44
C PRO A 213 6.59 -10.53 8.27
N GLU A 214 7.90 -10.79 8.21
CA GLU A 214 8.90 -10.01 8.94
C GLU A 214 8.91 -8.55 8.48
N TRP A 215 8.76 -8.30 7.18
CA TRP A 215 8.81 -6.97 6.59
C TRP A 215 7.47 -6.62 5.96
N VAL A 216 6.93 -5.46 6.35
CA VAL A 216 5.62 -5.03 5.88
C VAL A 216 5.61 -3.57 5.47
N LEU A 217 4.80 -3.28 4.48
CA LEU A 217 4.33 -1.95 4.12
C LEU A 217 2.95 -1.74 4.72
N PHE A 218 2.69 -0.58 5.31
CA PHE A 218 1.39 -0.21 5.87
C PHE A 218 0.86 1.10 5.27
N HIS A 219 -0.46 1.23 5.20
CA HIS A 219 -1.09 2.46 4.69
C HIS A 219 -1.27 3.50 5.81
N GLU A 220 -1.86 3.09 6.93
CA GLU A 220 -2.17 3.99 8.05
C GLU A 220 -1.47 3.56 9.33
N PHE A 221 -1.09 4.56 10.12
CA PHE A 221 -0.68 4.41 11.51
C PHE A 221 -1.65 5.16 12.41
N SER A 222 -2.12 4.50 13.47
CA SER A 222 -3.01 5.09 14.47
C SER A 222 -2.41 4.97 15.86
N ILE A 223 -2.37 6.10 16.56
CA ILE A 223 -2.01 6.20 17.98
C ILE A 223 -3.30 6.02 18.77
N SER A 224 -3.49 4.85 19.39
CA SER A 224 -4.63 4.54 20.25
C SER A 224 -4.15 3.97 21.59
N GLU A 225 -4.98 3.19 22.31
CA GLU A 225 -4.52 2.48 23.53
C GLU A 225 -3.33 1.57 23.22
N ASP A 226 -3.36 0.93 22.05
CA ASP A 226 -2.21 0.28 21.42
C ASP A 226 -1.91 0.95 20.06
N ASN A 227 -0.65 1.28 19.83
CA ASN A 227 -0.17 1.74 18.53
C ASN A 227 -0.44 0.68 17.47
N CYS A 228 -1.10 1.06 16.38
CA CYS A 228 -1.59 0.08 15.40
C CYS A 228 -1.31 0.53 13.97
N ILE A 229 -0.79 -0.38 13.16
CA ILE A 229 -0.69 -0.23 11.70
C ILE A 229 -1.86 -0.93 11.00
N ARG A 230 -2.41 -0.30 9.97
CA ARG A 230 -3.59 -0.76 9.21
C ARG A 230 -3.28 -0.84 7.73
N VAL A 231 -4.02 -1.73 7.06
CA VAL A 231 -3.86 -2.08 5.64
C VAL A 231 -2.41 -2.43 5.35
N VAL A 232 -2.05 -3.67 5.71
CA VAL A 232 -0.67 -4.13 5.72
C VAL A 232 -0.43 -5.13 4.58
N SER A 233 0.67 -5.00 3.85
CA SER A 233 1.11 -5.99 2.85
C SER A 233 2.57 -6.38 3.06
N GLU A 234 2.86 -7.66 2.90
CA GLU A 234 4.22 -8.18 2.93
C GLU A 234 5.05 -7.58 1.78
N ILE A 235 6.25 -7.12 2.13
CA ILE A 235 7.29 -6.71 1.18
C ILE A 235 8.57 -7.49 1.44
N SER A 236 9.38 -7.75 0.42
CA SER A 236 10.71 -8.32 0.64
C SER A 236 11.73 -7.19 0.83
N PRO A 237 12.76 -7.39 1.68
CA PRO A 237 13.80 -6.39 1.86
C PRO A 237 14.63 -6.20 0.58
N GLU A 238 14.75 -7.22 -0.28
CA GLU A 238 15.37 -7.10 -1.60
C GLU A 238 14.61 -6.13 -2.51
N LEU A 239 13.27 -6.19 -2.51
CA LEU A 239 12.45 -5.29 -3.31
C LEU A 239 12.53 -3.86 -2.78
N PHE A 240 12.57 -3.71 -1.45
CA PHE A 240 12.78 -2.40 -0.81
C PHE A 240 14.07 -1.75 -1.28
N VAL A 241 15.21 -2.44 -1.20
CA VAL A 241 16.50 -1.87 -1.60
C VAL A 241 16.60 -1.61 -3.11
N GLU A 242 15.84 -2.33 -3.94
CA GLU A 242 15.77 -2.10 -5.39
C GLU A 242 15.08 -0.77 -5.73
N LEU A 243 14.02 -0.40 -5.01
CA LEU A 243 13.15 0.73 -5.37
C LEU A 243 13.36 1.98 -4.52
N VAL A 244 13.96 1.85 -3.34
CA VAL A 244 14.09 2.97 -2.40
C VAL A 244 15.04 4.04 -2.93
N PRO A 245 14.68 5.34 -2.84
CA PRO A 245 15.61 6.43 -3.17
C PRO A 245 16.85 6.38 -2.26
N GLN A 246 18.04 6.49 -2.87
CA GLN A 246 19.32 6.46 -2.13
C GLN A 246 19.43 7.55 -1.08
N TYR A 247 18.85 8.73 -1.36
CA TYR A 247 18.84 9.85 -0.43
C TYR A 247 18.03 9.52 0.84
N TYR A 248 16.82 8.99 0.68
CA TYR A 248 16.00 8.51 1.81
C TYR A 248 16.73 7.40 2.59
N PHE A 249 17.30 6.40 1.89
CA PHE A 249 18.01 5.30 2.54
C PHE A 249 19.18 5.78 3.41
N SER A 250 19.94 6.77 2.91
CA SER A 250 21.07 7.36 3.63
C SER A 250 20.62 8.04 4.92
N ASN A 251 19.46 8.70 4.89
CA ASN A 251 18.88 9.45 6.01
C ASN A 251 18.13 8.56 7.02
N LEU A 252 17.93 7.26 6.74
CA LEU A 252 17.32 6.35 7.72
C LEU A 252 18.08 6.34 9.06
N PRO A 253 17.39 6.33 10.21
CA PRO A 253 18.04 6.20 11.50
C PRO A 253 18.87 4.92 11.63
N PRO A 254 20.03 4.95 12.33
CA PRO A 254 20.79 3.75 12.64
C PRO A 254 19.92 2.72 13.38
N SER A 255 19.85 1.50 12.84
CA SER A 255 19.05 0.40 13.38
C SER A 255 19.52 -0.93 12.79
N GLU A 256 19.22 -2.04 13.46
CA GLU A 256 19.46 -3.38 12.93
C GLU A 256 18.80 -3.58 11.55
N SER A 257 17.59 -3.04 11.37
CA SER A 257 16.88 -3.05 10.09
C SER A 257 17.69 -2.35 8.99
N LYS A 258 18.29 -1.18 9.28
CA LYS A 258 19.16 -0.48 8.33
C LYS A 258 20.42 -1.30 8.01
N ASP A 259 21.03 -1.93 9.01
CA ASP A 259 22.23 -2.77 8.82
C ASP A 259 21.95 -3.97 7.91
N ILE A 260 20.80 -4.63 8.07
CA ILE A 260 20.36 -5.74 7.22
C ILE A 260 20.17 -5.28 5.78
N LEU A 261 19.47 -4.15 5.57
CA LEU A 261 19.23 -3.60 4.24
C LEU A 261 20.55 -3.15 3.58
N GLN A 262 21.47 -2.57 4.34
CA GLN A 262 22.78 -2.17 3.86
C GLN A 262 23.63 -3.38 3.44
N ALA A 263 23.58 -4.48 4.20
CA ALA A 263 24.23 -5.73 3.81
C ALA A 263 23.67 -6.29 2.48
N LEU A 264 22.36 -6.17 2.24
CA LEU A 264 21.75 -6.58 0.97
C LEU A 264 22.23 -5.74 -0.21
N ILE A 265 22.35 -4.42 -0.05
CA ILE A 265 22.91 -3.51 -1.07
C ILE A 265 24.36 -3.89 -1.41
N HIS A 266 25.18 -4.20 -0.40
CA HIS A 266 26.56 -4.64 -0.63
C HIS A 266 26.65 -6.00 -1.33
N ARG A 267 25.67 -6.89 -1.13
CA ARG A 267 25.62 -8.19 -1.80
C ARG A 267 25.15 -8.08 -3.26
N SER A 268 24.28 -7.12 -3.57
CA SER A 268 23.74 -6.90 -4.92
C SER A 268 24.65 -6.04 -5.80
N ALA A 269 25.58 -5.28 -5.22
CA ALA A 269 26.61 -4.56 -5.98
C ALA A 269 27.49 -5.55 -6.76
N PRO A 270 27.61 -5.43 -8.11
CA PRO A 270 28.49 -6.28 -8.87
C PRO A 270 29.94 -6.12 -8.42
N LEU A 271 30.67 -7.23 -8.36
CA LEU A 271 32.13 -7.30 -8.19
C LEU A 271 32.82 -6.62 -9.38
N SER A 272 32.79 -5.29 -9.47
CA SER A 272 33.48 -4.52 -10.49
C SER A 272 34.30 -3.40 -9.85
N ALA A 273 35.33 -3.77 -9.08
CA ALA A 273 36.35 -2.84 -8.59
C ALA A 273 37.64 -3.51 -8.06
N THR A 274 38.02 -4.70 -8.54
CA THR A 274 39.31 -5.31 -8.19
C THR A 274 39.90 -6.07 -9.39
N LYS A 275 40.23 -5.34 -10.47
CA LYS A 275 41.13 -5.84 -11.53
C LYS A 275 41.67 -4.77 -12.47
N GLU A 276 41.99 -3.58 -11.98
CA GLU A 276 42.86 -2.64 -12.70
C GLU A 276 43.83 -1.98 -11.72
N GLU A 277 44.90 -2.69 -11.38
CA GLU A 277 46.21 -2.14 -11.02
C GLU A 277 47.19 -3.31 -10.86
N GLN A 278 47.64 -3.85 -11.99
CA GLN A 278 48.93 -4.55 -12.13
C GLN A 278 49.16 -4.88 -13.61
N LYS A 279 49.57 -3.87 -14.38
CA LYS A 279 50.65 -4.01 -15.37
C LYS A 279 51.15 -2.66 -15.86
#